data_AF-A0A2A7B246-F1
#
_entry.id   AF-A0A2A7B246-F1
#
_cell.length_a   1.000
_cell.length_b   1.000
_cell.length_c   1.000
_cell.angle_alpha   90.00
_cell.angle_beta   90.00
_cell.angle_gamma   90.00
#
_symmetry.space_group_name_H-M   'P 1'
#
loop_
_entity.id
_entity.type
_entity.pdbx_description
1 polymer ?
#
loop_
_entity_poly.entity_id
_entity_poly.type
_entity_poly.pdbx_seq_one_letter_code
_entity_poly.pdbx_strand_id
1 'polypeptide(L)' 'MTGTAKTHAKGFKPEAKKHLGQHFLHDANIIAMIVQAVDPKPGDRRVEIGPGQGASTFPLLDRHGELTVI' A
#
# COMPACT_ATOMS: atom_id res chain seq x y z
N MET A 1 9.01 -12.99 -18.39
CA MET A 1 8.52 -14.20 -17.70
C MET A 1 7.67 -13.73 -16.53
N THR A 2 6.42 -14.16 -16.53
CA THR A 2 5.28 -13.64 -15.77
C THR A 2 5.51 -13.65 -14.26
N GLY A 3 5.59 -12.47 -13.65
CA GLY A 3 5.54 -12.32 -12.20
C GLY A 3 4.13 -12.66 -11.74
N THR A 4 3.98 -13.76 -11.01
CA THR A 4 2.72 -14.18 -10.39
C THR A 4 2.28 -13.08 -9.42
N ALA A 5 1.28 -12.29 -9.79
CA ALA A 5 0.67 -11.32 -8.88
C ALA A 5 0.16 -12.09 -7.65
N LYS A 6 0.79 -11.86 -6.49
CA LYS A 6 0.32 -12.45 -5.25
C LYS A 6 -1.08 -11.91 -4.99
N THR A 7 -2.07 -12.80 -4.92
CA THR A 7 -3.44 -12.38 -4.58
C THR A 7 -3.43 -11.98 -3.11
N HIS A 8 -3.34 -10.67 -2.84
CA HIS A 8 -3.57 -10.16 -1.49
C HIS A 8 -5.02 -10.48 -1.12
N ALA A 9 -5.19 -11.26 -0.05
CA ALA A 9 -6.49 -11.69 0.43
C ALA A 9 -7.45 -10.49 0.48
N LYS A 10 -8.69 -10.68 0.02
CA LYS A 10 -9.73 -9.65 0.01
C LYS A 10 -10.00 -9.21 1.46
N GLY A 11 -9.30 -8.16 1.90
CA GLY A 11 -9.35 -7.66 3.27
C GLY A 11 -10.70 -7.03 3.62
N PHE A 12 -10.97 -7.02 4.92
CA PHE A 12 -12.04 -6.27 5.60
C PHE A 12 -12.32 -4.92 4.90
N LYS A 13 -13.57 -4.72 4.45
CA LYS A 13 -14.05 -3.42 3.91
C LYS A 13 -14.97 -2.74 4.92
N PRO A 14 -14.44 -2.11 5.98
CA PRO A 14 -15.23 -1.25 6.83
C PRO A 14 -15.57 0.03 6.08
N GLU A 15 -16.74 0.60 6.37
CA GLU A 15 -17.04 1.96 5.95
C GLU A 15 -15.99 2.94 6.51
N ALA A 16 -15.63 3.94 5.70
CA ALA A 16 -14.67 4.95 6.11
C ALA A 16 -15.25 5.79 7.27
N LYS A 17 -14.57 5.77 8.42
CA LYS A 17 -14.94 6.60 9.57
C LYS A 17 -14.42 8.02 9.36
N LYS A 18 -15.32 8.92 8.95
CA LYS A 18 -14.98 10.33 8.68
C LYS A 18 -14.33 11.06 9.85
N HIS A 19 -14.78 10.77 11.08
CA HIS A 19 -14.19 11.36 12.29
C HIS A 19 -12.75 10.90 12.57
N LEU A 20 -12.31 9.80 11.96
CA LEU A 20 -10.91 9.34 11.99
C LEU A 20 -10.10 9.84 10.78
N GLY A 21 -10.66 10.72 9.95
CA GLY A 21 -9.98 11.23 8.75
C GLY A 21 -9.73 10.17 7.68
N GLN A 22 -10.47 9.06 7.68
CA GLN A 22 -10.25 7.98 6.71
C GLN A 22 -10.70 8.39 5.29
N HIS A 23 -9.73 8.48 4.39
CA HIS A 23 -9.91 8.62 2.95
C HIS A 23 -9.06 7.56 2.25
N PHE A 24 -9.70 6.64 1.51
CA PHE A 24 -9.00 5.52 0.89
C PHE A 24 -8.60 5.84 -0.56
N LEU A 25 -7.34 5.52 -0.90
CA LEU A 25 -6.87 5.51 -2.28
C LEU A 25 -7.58 4.40 -3.06
N HIS A 26 -8.02 4.71 -4.28
CA HIS A 26 -8.72 3.77 -5.16
C HIS A 26 -8.27 3.85 -6.62
N ASP A 27 -7.66 4.96 -7.04
CA ASP A 27 -7.13 5.12 -8.39
C ASP A 27 -5.76 4.45 -8.52
N ALA A 28 -5.68 3.44 -9.40
CA ALA A 28 -4.48 2.65 -9.61
C ALA A 28 -3.30 3.45 -10.20
N ASN A 29 -3.57 4.48 -11.03
CA ASN A 29 -2.52 5.31 -11.62
C ASN A 29 -1.90 6.21 -10.56
N ILE A 30 -2.71 6.81 -9.69
CA ILE A 30 -2.23 7.61 -8.56
C ILE A 30 -1.41 6.74 -7.60
N ILE A 31 -1.89 5.53 -7.29
CA ILE A 31 -1.13 4.57 -6.48
C ILE A 31 0.23 4.25 -7.12
N ALA A 32 0.26 3.96 -8.43
CA ALA A 32 1.51 3.68 -9.14
C ALA A 32 2.48 4.88 -9.12
N MET A 33 1.96 6.11 -9.29
CA MET A 33 2.74 7.34 -9.19
C MET A 33 3.31 7.55 -7.78
N ILE A 34 2.52 7.30 -6.73
CA ILE A 34 2.99 7.37 -5.33
C ILE A 34 4.14 6.37 -5.13
N VAL A 35 3.95 5.11 -5.52
CA VAL A 35 4.96 4.06 -5.37
C VAL A 35 6.24 4.40 -6.14
N GLN A 36 6.11 5.01 -7.31
CA GLN A 36 7.25 5.49 -8.09
C GLN A 36 7.97 6.67 -7.41
N ALA A 37 7.22 7.65 -6.90
CA ALA A 37 7.80 8.81 -6.22
C ALA A 37 8.50 8.44 -4.90
N VAL A 38 7.96 7.44 -4.20
CA VAL A 38 8.53 6.87 -2.97
C VAL A 38 9.82 6.10 -3.24
N ASP A 39 9.96 5.53 -4.45
CA ASP A 39 11.13 4.78 -4.95
C ASP A 39 11.78 3.85 -3.91
N PRO A 40 11.04 2.85 -3.39
CA PRO A 40 11.56 1.99 -2.33
C PRO A 40 12.72 1.11 -2.79
N LYS A 41 13.81 1.08 -2.01
CA LYS A 41 14.98 0.25 -2.29
C LYS A 41 15.11 -0.85 -1.23
N PRO A 42 15.38 -2.10 -1.62
CA PRO A 42 15.54 -3.20 -0.66
C PRO A 42 16.52 -2.83 0.47
N GLY A 43 16.09 -3.01 1.71
CA GLY A 43 16.87 -2.70 2.91
C GLY A 43 16.65 -1.29 3.47
N ASP A 44 15.84 -0.44 2.83
CA ASP A 44 15.41 0.83 3.43
C ASP A 44 14.57 0.56 4.68
N ARG A 45 14.80 1.34 5.75
CA ARG A 45 13.88 1.32 6.90
C ARG A 45 12.69 2.23 6.61
N ARG A 46 11.52 1.65 6.38
CA ARG A 46 10.31 2.40 6.02
C ARG A 46 9.17 2.19 6.99
N VAL A 47 8.42 3.27 7.20
CA VAL A 47 7.20 3.30 8.02
C VAL A 47 6.06 3.82 7.16
N GLU A 48 4.95 3.08 7.14
CA GLU A 48 3.66 3.57 6.62
C GLU A 48 2.74 3.87 7.80
N ILE A 49 2.10 5.04 7.76
CA ILE A 49 1.15 5.49 8.78
C ILE A 49 -0.25 5.44 8.15
N GLY A 50 -1.16 4.71 8.78
CA GLY A 50 -2.52 4.57 8.29
C GLY A 50 -2.59 3.73 7.01
N PRO A 51 -2.23 2.42 7.05
CA PRO A 51 -2.24 1.54 5.87
C PRO A 51 -3.64 1.40 5.25
N GLY A 52 -4.70 1.71 5.99
CA GLY A 52 -6.07 1.69 5.52
C GLY A 52 -6.44 0.31 4.94
N GLN A 53 -6.80 0.28 3.66
CA GLN A 53 -7.14 -0.96 2.94
C GLN A 53 -5.93 -1.62 2.25
N GLY A 54 -4.72 -1.10 2.44
CA GLY A 54 -3.49 -1.61 1.86
C GLY A 54 -3.23 -1.19 0.41
N ALA A 55 -3.95 -0.17 -0.08
CA ALA A 55 -3.84 0.30 -1.47
C ALA A 55 -2.41 0.73 -1.86
N SER A 56 -1.69 1.39 -0.95
CA SER A 56 -0.26 1.70 -1.07
C SER A 56 0.63 0.59 -0.49
N THR A 57 0.21 -0.03 0.62
CA THR A 57 0.98 -1.05 1.34
C THR A 57 1.42 -2.21 0.44
N PHE A 58 0.49 -2.80 -0.32
CA PHE A 58 0.82 -4.00 -1.09
C PHE A 58 1.76 -3.72 -2.27
N PRO A 59 1.54 -2.69 -3.10
CA PRO A 59 2.51 -2.31 -4.13
C PRO A 59 3.90 -1.95 -3.58
N LEU A 60 3.97 -1.33 -2.40
CA LEU A 60 5.25 -1.04 -1.74
C LEU A 60 5.94 -2.33 -1.30
N LEU A 61 5.20 -3.27 -0.69
CA LEU A 61 5.73 -4.58 -0.30
C LEU A 61 6.21 -5.40 -1.51
N ASP A 62 5.52 -5.35 -2.64
CA ASP A 62 5.93 -6.05 -3.86
C ASP A 62 7.30 -5.57 -4.38
N ARG A 63 7.65 -4.29 -4.17
CA ARG A 63 8.95 -3.72 -4.56
C ARG A 63 10.01 -3.82 -3.47
N HIS A 64 9.63 -3.66 -2.21
CA HIS A 64 10.54 -3.48 -1.09
C HIS A 64 10.76 -4.75 -0.26
N GLY A 65 9.76 -5.62 -0.18
CA GLY A 65 9.78 -6.89 0.56
C GLY A 65 9.29 -6.79 2.01
N GLU A 66 9.57 -5.70 2.73
CA GLU A 66 9.19 -5.51 4.13
C GLU A 66 8.66 -4.09 4.41
N LEU A 67 7.83 -3.90 5.44
CA LEU A 67 7.35 -2.56 5.82
C LEU A 67 6.89 -2.57 7.27
N THR A 68 7.25 -1.54 8.03
CA THR A 68 6.64 -1.28 9.34
C THR A 68 5.38 -0.45 9.14
N VAL A 69 4.25 -0.88 9.71
CA VAL A 69 2.97 -0.17 9.59
C VAL A 69 2.43 0.21 10.97
N ILE A 70 1.88 1.42 11.10
CA ILE A 70 1.25 1.94 12.33
C ILE A 70 -0.15 2.50 12.07
#